data_AF-A0A3N6M8P2-F1
#
_entry.id   AF-A0A3N6M8P2-F1
#
_cell.length_a   1.000
_cell.length_b   1.000
_cell.length_c   1.000
_cell.angle_alpha   90.00
_cell.angle_beta   90.00
_cell.angle_gamma   90.00
#
_symmetry.space_group_name_H-M   'P 1'
#
loop_
_entity.id
_entity.type
_entity.pdbx_description
1 polymer ?
#
loop_
_entity_poly.entity_id
_entity_poly.type
_entity_poly.pdbx_seq_one_letter_code
_entity_poly.pdbx_strand_id
1 'polypeptide(L)'
;MQVQTRVDVFEMIFLVFLGLGTLVGAVVIAYTLYNAYKYRDEGEPSDDEDLPTLGELPTGGKGGKKLFVSFGLSAIIVISLVVWTYGWLLYVEDGPQQAPEDAIEVDVEGWAFDWGYTYENGVETNSLGEGMVIPADTPIWIDVTASDVWHTFGISELKVKADAIPGESDETWFVAEEPGEYTAECFELCGPGHSDMDSDVIVLEEDEFDQWMDEQLTLTISLEDADEEPVTDGFELTIEHQENDEYEQDLSAELGPEDFEDGTVELSDFEQGGSYDVVISPTDDEFEEIEDTISFTGPTDETYTLEAPDDENDDGGDDE
;
A
#
# COMPACT_ATOMS: atom_id res chain seq x y z
N MET A 1 8.73 14.00 -17.92
CA MET A 1 7.90 15.08 -17.34
C MET A 1 7.64 14.58 -15.94
N GLN A 2 8.08 15.27 -14.88
CA GLN A 2 7.88 14.76 -13.51
C GLN A 2 6.39 14.45 -13.30
N VAL A 3 6.10 13.27 -12.76
CA VAL A 3 4.74 12.89 -12.33
C VAL A 3 4.35 13.86 -11.23
N GLN A 4 3.12 14.37 -11.27
CA GLN A 4 2.66 15.29 -10.24
C GLN A 4 2.02 14.47 -9.12
N THR A 5 2.50 14.59 -7.90
CA THR A 5 2.02 13.75 -6.80
C THR A 5 0.58 14.10 -6.42
N ARG A 6 -0.13 13.18 -5.75
CA ARG A 6 -1.47 13.48 -5.20
C ARG A 6 -1.40 14.68 -4.26
N VAL A 7 -0.33 14.75 -3.45
CA VAL A 7 -0.06 15.85 -2.50
C VAL A 7 -0.05 17.19 -3.23
N ASP A 8 0.73 17.31 -4.30
CA ASP A 8 0.81 18.53 -5.13
C ASP A 8 -0.55 18.96 -5.68
N VAL A 9 -1.30 18.00 -6.22
CA VAL A 9 -2.61 18.27 -6.83
C VAL A 9 -3.59 18.76 -5.77
N PHE A 10 -3.68 18.06 -4.63
CA PHE A 10 -4.57 18.45 -3.56
C PHE A 10 -4.17 19.78 -2.92
N GLU A 11 -2.88 20.05 -2.74
CA GLU A 11 -2.40 21.34 -2.22
C GLU A 11 -2.75 22.48 -3.18
N MET A 12 -2.55 22.29 -4.50
CA MET A 12 -2.93 23.28 -5.49
C MET A 12 -4.42 23.60 -5.44
N ILE A 13 -5.28 22.57 -5.41
CA ILE A 13 -6.73 22.74 -5.31
C ILE A 13 -7.07 23.46 -3.99
N PHE A 14 -6.50 23.01 -2.87
CA PHE A 14 -6.73 23.60 -1.56
C PHE A 14 -6.37 25.09 -1.54
N LEU A 15 -5.19 25.47 -2.02
CA LEU A 15 -4.74 26.87 -2.04
C LEU A 15 -5.60 27.76 -2.93
N VAL A 16 -6.06 27.26 -4.08
CA VAL A 16 -6.99 27.98 -4.96
C VAL A 16 -8.32 28.23 -4.25
N PHE A 17 -8.91 27.21 -3.64
CA PHE A 17 -10.20 27.34 -2.93
C PHE A 17 -10.06 28.19 -1.67
N LEU A 18 -8.99 28.01 -0.90
CA LEU A 18 -8.71 28.80 0.29
C LEU A 18 -8.52 30.28 -0.07
N GLY A 19 -7.73 30.58 -1.11
CA GLY A 19 -7.48 31.94 -1.57
C GLY A 19 -8.75 32.65 -2.04
N LEU A 20 -9.51 32.01 -2.93
CA LEU A 20 -10.77 32.55 -3.44
C LEU A 20 -11.84 32.66 -2.34
N GLY A 21 -11.97 31.64 -1.51
CA GLY A 21 -12.91 31.61 -0.39
C GLY A 21 -12.61 32.70 0.63
N THR A 22 -11.33 32.89 0.98
CA THR A 22 -10.87 33.95 1.88
C THR A 22 -11.15 35.34 1.29
N LEU A 23 -10.88 35.55 0.00
CA LEU A 23 -11.18 36.81 -0.68
C LEU A 23 -12.67 37.14 -0.64
N VAL A 24 -13.52 36.18 -1.03
CA VAL A 24 -14.98 36.36 -1.04
C VAL A 24 -15.49 36.58 0.39
N GLY A 25 -15.04 35.77 1.35
CA GLY A 25 -15.38 35.88 2.75
C GLY A 25 -15.03 37.25 3.32
N ALA A 26 -13.82 37.75 3.07
CA ALA A 26 -13.38 39.07 3.50
C ALA A 26 -14.27 40.19 2.93
N VAL A 27 -14.63 40.13 1.65
CA VAL A 27 -15.52 41.11 1.01
C VAL A 27 -16.92 41.08 1.63
N VAL A 28 -17.50 39.90 1.80
CA VAL A 28 -18.86 39.73 2.37
C VAL A 28 -18.89 40.19 3.82
N ILE A 29 -17.91 39.77 4.63
CA ILE A 29 -17.82 40.15 6.04
C ILE A 29 -17.59 41.65 6.16
N ALA A 30 -16.64 42.23 5.42
CA ALA A 30 -16.38 43.68 5.47
C ALA A 30 -17.60 44.50 5.04
N TYR A 31 -18.29 44.09 3.98
CA TYR A 31 -19.52 44.77 3.53
C TYR A 31 -20.64 44.66 4.57
N THR A 32 -20.80 43.49 5.19
CA THR A 32 -21.78 43.27 6.26
C THR A 32 -21.47 44.13 7.47
N LEU A 33 -20.21 44.15 7.94
CA LEU A 33 -19.76 44.99 9.05
C LEU A 33 -19.91 46.48 8.73
N TYR A 34 -19.57 46.90 7.51
CA TYR A 34 -19.76 48.28 7.07
C TYR A 34 -21.23 48.69 7.12
N ASN A 35 -22.16 47.85 6.63
CA ASN A 35 -23.58 48.16 6.68
C ASN A 35 -24.10 48.16 8.13
N ALA A 36 -23.69 47.18 8.94
CA ALA A 36 -24.05 47.12 10.34
C ALA A 36 -23.57 48.36 11.12
N TYR A 37 -22.39 48.90 10.80
CA TYR A 37 -21.86 50.12 11.40
C TYR A 37 -22.54 51.38 10.87
N LYS A 38 -22.65 51.51 9.54
CA LYS A 38 -23.18 52.71 8.87
C LYS A 38 -24.66 52.93 9.10
N TYR A 39 -25.43 51.84 9.16
CA TYR A 39 -26.88 51.87 9.36
C TYR A 39 -27.26 51.41 10.78
N ARG A 40 -26.31 51.48 11.73
CA ARG A 40 -26.56 51.25 13.14
C ARG A 40 -27.51 52.33 13.67
N ASP A 41 -28.46 51.92 14.50
CA ASP A 41 -29.35 52.86 15.20
C ASP A 41 -28.57 53.72 16.22
N GLU A 42 -28.75 55.04 16.19
CA GLU A 42 -28.02 56.02 17.01
C GLU A 42 -28.94 56.89 17.91
N GLY A 43 -30.26 56.69 17.96
CA GLY A 43 -31.12 57.54 18.79
C GLY A 43 -32.62 57.36 18.62
N GLU A 44 -33.39 58.39 19.01
CA GLU A 44 -34.85 58.33 19.04
C GLU A 44 -35.43 58.05 17.64
N PRO A 45 -36.35 57.08 17.52
CA PRO A 45 -36.93 56.69 16.24
C PRO A 45 -37.58 57.91 15.60
N SER A 46 -37.20 58.21 14.35
CA SER A 46 -37.88 59.27 13.60
C SER A 46 -39.33 58.85 13.36
N ASP A 47 -40.27 59.79 13.53
CA ASP A 47 -41.70 59.63 13.17
C ASP A 47 -41.90 59.56 11.63
N ASP A 48 -40.91 59.04 10.89
CA ASP A 48 -40.92 58.96 9.44
C ASP A 48 -41.85 57.83 8.97
N GLU A 49 -42.83 58.18 8.13
CA GLU A 49 -43.86 57.31 7.54
C GLU A 49 -43.31 56.20 6.59
N ASP A 50 -41.99 56.05 6.44
CA ASP A 50 -41.33 55.15 5.50
C ASP A 50 -40.66 53.93 6.17
N LEU A 51 -41.02 53.60 7.41
CA LEU A 51 -40.59 52.33 8.03
C LEU A 51 -41.32 51.17 7.34
N PRO A 52 -40.61 50.13 6.87
CA PRO A 52 -41.26 48.97 6.27
C PRO A 52 -42.18 48.29 7.29
N THR A 53 -43.47 48.27 7.01
CA THR A 53 -44.46 47.64 7.90
C THR A 53 -44.66 46.17 7.54
N LEU A 54 -44.95 45.33 8.55
CA LEU A 54 -45.21 43.91 8.34
C LEU A 54 -46.42 43.72 7.42
N GLY A 55 -46.20 43.14 6.24
CA GLY A 55 -47.24 42.86 5.24
C GLY A 55 -47.23 43.79 4.03
N GLU A 56 -46.42 44.84 4.02
CA GLU A 56 -46.22 45.65 2.81
C GLU A 56 -45.20 45.02 1.88
N LEU A 57 -45.55 44.92 0.59
CA LEU A 57 -44.61 44.49 -0.44
C LEU A 57 -43.60 45.61 -0.69
N PRO A 58 -42.30 45.34 -0.64
CA PRO A 58 -41.29 46.38 -0.83
C PRO A 58 -41.43 47.05 -2.20
N THR A 59 -41.76 48.35 -2.20
CA THR A 59 -41.99 49.15 -3.40
C THR A 59 -40.71 49.87 -3.83
N GLY A 60 -39.75 49.14 -4.42
CA GLY A 60 -38.54 49.81 -4.90
C GLY A 60 -37.40 48.88 -5.30
N GLY A 61 -37.50 48.26 -6.48
CA GLY A 61 -36.42 47.41 -6.99
C GLY A 61 -36.16 47.56 -8.48
N LYS A 62 -35.42 48.60 -8.91
CA LYS A 62 -34.73 48.58 -10.23
C LYS A 62 -33.53 47.60 -10.25
N GLY A 63 -33.45 46.69 -9.27
CA GLY A 63 -32.28 45.87 -8.95
C GLY A 63 -32.19 44.50 -9.62
N GLY A 64 -33.25 44.02 -10.28
CA GLY A 64 -33.27 42.69 -10.89
C GLY A 64 -32.09 42.45 -11.84
N LYS A 65 -31.72 43.44 -12.67
CA LYS A 65 -30.57 43.33 -13.56
C LYS A 65 -29.25 43.11 -12.80
N LYS A 66 -29.05 43.75 -11.64
CA LYS A 66 -27.84 43.54 -10.82
C LYS A 66 -27.81 42.14 -10.21
N LEU A 67 -28.97 41.67 -9.75
CA LEU A 67 -29.13 40.31 -9.21
C LEU A 67 -28.85 39.23 -10.27
N PHE A 68 -29.39 39.38 -11.48
CA PHE A 68 -29.12 38.43 -12.57
C PHE A 68 -27.66 38.46 -13.03
N VAL A 69 -27.02 39.64 -13.06
CA VAL A 69 -25.59 39.75 -13.39
C VAL A 69 -24.71 39.12 -12.31
N SER A 70 -24.99 39.36 -11.03
CA SER A 70 -24.22 38.75 -9.94
C SER A 70 -24.39 37.23 -9.91
N PHE A 71 -25.62 36.74 -10.09
CA PHE A 71 -25.91 35.30 -10.13
C PHE A 71 -25.25 34.63 -11.35
N GLY A 72 -25.33 35.26 -12.53
CA GLY A 72 -24.69 34.74 -13.73
C GLY A 72 -23.16 34.69 -13.60
N LEU A 73 -22.55 35.75 -13.05
CA LEU A 73 -21.10 35.78 -12.81
C LEU A 73 -20.67 34.73 -11.79
N SER A 74 -21.40 34.58 -10.68
CA SER A 74 -21.09 33.55 -9.69
C SER A 74 -21.24 32.14 -10.28
N ALA A 75 -22.28 31.90 -11.08
CA ALA A 75 -22.48 30.60 -11.72
C ALA A 75 -21.31 30.25 -12.66
N ILE A 76 -20.84 31.21 -13.47
CA ILE A 76 -19.69 30.99 -14.35
C ILE A 76 -18.44 30.64 -13.54
N ILE A 77 -18.16 31.37 -12.45
CA ILE A 77 -17.00 31.11 -11.60
C ILE A 77 -17.09 29.71 -10.99
N VAL A 78 -18.23 29.37 -10.38
CA VAL A 78 -18.43 28.07 -9.72
C VAL A 78 -18.34 26.92 -10.72
N ILE A 79 -19.01 27.02 -11.87
CA ILE A 79 -18.95 25.96 -12.90
C ILE A 79 -17.51 25.79 -13.40
N SER A 80 -16.78 26.88 -13.61
CA SER A 80 -15.39 26.82 -14.07
C SER A 80 -14.49 26.12 -13.03
N LEU A 81 -14.68 26.42 -11.74
CA LEU A 81 -13.95 25.77 -10.66
C LEU A 81 -14.29 24.28 -10.57
N VAL A 82 -15.58 23.92 -10.67
CA VAL A 82 -16.01 22.51 -10.64
C VAL A 82 -15.40 21.71 -11.79
N VAL A 83 -15.45 22.22 -13.02
CA VAL A 83 -14.88 21.54 -14.19
C VAL A 83 -13.36 21.41 -14.05
N TRP A 84 -12.68 22.46 -13.57
CA TRP A 84 -11.24 22.43 -13.34
C TRP A 84 -10.83 21.44 -12.25
N THR A 85 -11.52 21.45 -11.11
CA THR A 85 -11.29 20.50 -10.01
C THR A 85 -11.55 19.07 -10.45
N TYR A 86 -12.66 18.81 -11.14
CA TYR A 86 -12.96 17.47 -11.64
C TYR A 86 -11.88 16.94 -12.59
N GLY A 87 -11.34 17.80 -13.47
CA GLY A 87 -10.24 17.41 -14.35
C GLY A 87 -8.97 16.97 -13.60
N TRP A 88 -8.65 17.64 -12.48
CA TRP A 88 -7.55 17.22 -11.61
C TRP A 88 -7.87 15.97 -10.79
N LEU A 89 -9.12 15.80 -10.35
CA LEU A 89 -9.53 14.58 -9.64
C LEU A 89 -9.47 13.35 -10.54
N LEU A 90 -9.82 13.47 -11.82
CA LEU A 90 -9.63 12.38 -12.78
C LEU A 90 -8.15 12.00 -12.95
N TYR A 91 -7.24 12.96 -12.90
CA TYR A 91 -5.81 12.65 -12.91
C TYR A 91 -5.35 11.91 -11.65
N VAL A 92 -5.94 12.23 -10.49
CA VAL A 92 -5.67 11.52 -9.24
C VAL A 92 -6.30 10.12 -9.24
N GLU A 93 -7.45 9.93 -9.87
CA GLU A 93 -8.15 8.64 -9.99
C GLU A 93 -7.46 7.70 -10.98
N ASP A 94 -7.22 8.14 -12.20
CA ASP A 94 -6.61 7.31 -13.26
C ASP A 94 -5.09 7.15 -13.12
N GLY A 95 -4.46 8.00 -12.31
CA GLY A 95 -3.01 8.11 -12.21
C GLY A 95 -2.31 8.59 -13.48
N PRO A 96 -0.96 8.59 -13.48
CA PRO A 96 -0.24 8.74 -14.73
C PRO A 96 -0.72 7.63 -15.68
N GLN A 97 -1.23 8.00 -16.86
CA GLN A 97 -1.81 7.10 -17.89
C GLN A 97 -0.87 5.99 -18.42
N GLN A 98 0.32 5.90 -17.85
CA GLN A 98 1.25 4.79 -17.94
C GLN A 98 1.60 4.53 -16.48
N ALA A 99 1.11 3.43 -15.88
CA ALA A 99 1.92 2.74 -14.89
C ALA A 99 3.23 2.46 -15.64
N PRO A 100 4.31 3.19 -15.32
CA PRO A 100 5.54 3.01 -16.08
C PRO A 100 6.02 1.58 -15.83
N GLU A 101 6.86 1.01 -16.71
CA GLU A 101 7.33 -0.40 -16.57
C GLU A 101 8.07 -0.64 -15.22
N ASP A 102 8.34 0.44 -14.49
CA ASP A 102 8.97 0.61 -13.19
C ASP A 102 7.98 0.92 -12.03
N ALA A 103 6.66 0.77 -12.24
CA ALA A 103 5.70 0.84 -11.13
C ALA A 103 5.86 -0.37 -10.22
N ILE A 104 5.84 -0.14 -8.91
CA ILE A 104 5.76 -1.23 -7.92
C ILE A 104 4.29 -1.45 -7.59
N GLU A 105 3.81 -2.68 -7.78
CA GLU A 105 2.47 -3.10 -7.33
C GLU A 105 2.56 -3.77 -5.95
N VAL A 106 1.65 -3.38 -5.05
CA VAL A 106 1.56 -3.94 -3.70
C VAL A 106 0.10 -4.27 -3.39
N ASP A 107 -0.20 -5.55 -3.19
CA ASP A 107 -1.50 -5.96 -2.68
C ASP A 107 -1.58 -5.66 -1.19
N VAL A 108 -2.67 -5.02 -0.76
CA VAL A 108 -2.89 -4.61 0.62
C VAL A 108 -4.14 -5.27 1.16
N GLU A 109 -3.99 -6.11 2.19
CA GLU A 109 -5.12 -6.77 2.85
C GLU A 109 -5.32 -6.23 4.28
N GLY A 110 -6.53 -5.77 4.58
CA GLY A 110 -6.92 -5.36 5.93
C GLY A 110 -7.67 -6.45 6.71
N TRP A 111 -7.32 -6.61 8.00
CA TRP A 111 -8.11 -7.38 8.97
C TRP A 111 -8.09 -6.73 10.35
N ALA A 112 -9.03 -7.05 11.23
CA ALA A 112 -9.03 -6.49 12.59
C ALA A 112 -7.83 -7.01 13.41
N PHE A 113 -6.81 -6.21 13.75
CA PHE A 113 -6.56 -4.78 13.48
C PHE A 113 -5.13 -4.57 12.97
N ASP A 114 -4.89 -4.94 11.72
CA ASP A 114 -3.58 -5.00 11.09
C ASP A 114 -3.71 -4.90 9.55
N TRP A 115 -2.59 -4.64 8.88
CA TRP A 115 -2.44 -4.57 7.43
C TRP A 115 -1.36 -5.55 6.99
N GLY A 116 -1.68 -6.35 5.97
CA GLY A 116 -0.73 -7.18 5.23
C GLY A 116 -0.38 -6.55 3.90
N TYR A 117 0.84 -6.78 3.46
CA TYR A 117 1.37 -6.28 2.20
C TYR A 117 2.04 -7.42 1.46
N THR A 118 1.68 -7.61 0.20
CA THR A 118 2.26 -8.61 -0.68
C THR A 118 2.79 -7.91 -1.93
N TYR A 119 4.06 -8.14 -2.26
CA TYR A 119 4.70 -7.57 -3.46
C TYR A 119 4.61 -8.56 -4.62
N GLU A 120 4.82 -8.06 -5.85
CA GLU A 120 4.73 -8.88 -7.08
C GLU A 120 5.66 -10.10 -7.09
N ASN A 121 6.83 -10.01 -6.45
CA ASN A 121 7.77 -11.11 -6.32
C ASN A 121 7.40 -12.08 -5.18
N GLY A 122 6.22 -11.97 -4.57
CA GLY A 122 5.75 -12.87 -3.52
C GLY A 122 6.29 -12.56 -2.12
N VAL A 123 7.10 -11.50 -1.94
CA VAL A 123 7.49 -11.05 -0.60
C VAL A 123 6.25 -10.61 0.18
N GLU A 124 6.17 -10.99 1.45
CA GLU A 124 5.08 -10.61 2.33
C GLU A 124 5.58 -9.93 3.60
N THR A 125 4.91 -8.86 4.00
CA THR A 125 5.18 -8.12 5.24
C THR A 125 3.86 -7.66 5.88
N ASN A 126 3.93 -7.19 7.12
CA ASN A 126 2.78 -6.68 7.87
C ASN A 126 3.25 -5.67 8.93
N SER A 127 2.31 -5.08 9.67
CA SER A 127 2.64 -4.06 10.67
C SER A 127 3.43 -4.56 11.89
N LEU A 128 3.53 -5.88 12.12
CA LEU A 128 4.39 -6.45 13.17
C LEU A 128 5.85 -6.58 12.72
N GLY A 129 6.09 -6.62 11.41
CA GLY A 129 7.40 -6.61 10.78
C GLY A 129 7.86 -5.18 10.49
N GLU A 130 8.19 -4.91 9.23
CA GLU A 130 8.66 -3.60 8.75
C GLU A 130 7.52 -2.72 8.21
N GLY A 131 6.29 -3.22 8.21
CA GLY A 131 5.18 -2.58 7.53
C GLY A 131 5.39 -2.57 6.02
N MET A 132 4.88 -1.54 5.34
CA MET A 132 5.04 -1.39 3.89
C MET A 132 6.38 -0.71 3.57
N VAL A 133 7.23 -1.31 2.76
CA VAL A 133 8.52 -0.76 2.35
C VAL A 133 8.45 -0.43 0.86
N ILE A 134 8.80 0.79 0.48
CA ILE A 134 8.68 1.28 -0.90
C ILE A 134 9.83 2.21 -1.28
N PRO A 135 10.17 2.33 -2.58
CA PRO A 135 11.16 3.29 -3.04
C PRO A 135 10.59 4.72 -3.14
N ALA A 136 11.43 5.71 -2.85
CA ALA A 136 11.15 7.13 -3.09
C ALA A 136 11.13 7.44 -4.60
N ASP A 137 10.43 8.51 -4.98
CA ASP A 137 10.31 9.02 -6.36
C ASP A 137 9.71 8.03 -7.39
N THR A 138 9.20 6.89 -6.93
CA THR A 138 8.61 5.83 -7.77
C THR A 138 7.08 5.77 -7.59
N PRO A 139 6.30 5.60 -8.67
CA PRO A 139 4.87 5.33 -8.58
C PRO A 139 4.59 3.97 -7.92
N ILE A 140 3.89 3.99 -6.80
CA ILE A 140 3.41 2.80 -6.11
C ILE A 140 1.92 2.64 -6.43
N TRP A 141 1.55 1.47 -6.94
CA TRP A 141 0.16 1.06 -7.14
C TRP A 141 -0.22 0.08 -6.04
N ILE A 142 -1.41 0.28 -5.47
CA ILE A 142 -1.94 -0.61 -4.44
C ILE A 142 -3.32 -1.10 -4.85
N ASP A 143 -3.53 -2.41 -4.78
CA ASP A 143 -4.85 -3.04 -4.80
C ASP A 143 -5.22 -3.35 -3.35
N VAL A 144 -6.32 -2.78 -2.87
CA VAL A 144 -6.67 -2.83 -1.46
C VAL A 144 -7.95 -3.63 -1.25
N THR A 145 -7.90 -4.63 -0.38
CA THR A 145 -9.01 -5.51 -0.02
C THR A 145 -9.06 -5.79 1.48
N ALA A 146 -10.02 -6.60 1.92
CA ALA A 146 -10.14 -7.05 3.31
C ALA A 146 -10.63 -8.49 3.44
N SER A 147 -10.22 -9.16 4.52
CA SER A 147 -10.65 -10.53 4.82
C SER A 147 -11.85 -10.62 5.77
N ASP A 148 -12.19 -9.56 6.51
CA ASP A 148 -13.20 -9.62 7.58
C ASP A 148 -14.33 -8.58 7.50
N VAL A 149 -14.04 -7.31 7.74
CA VAL A 149 -14.98 -6.18 7.76
C VAL A 149 -14.50 -5.08 6.82
N TRP A 150 -15.29 -4.04 6.66
CA TRP A 150 -14.89 -2.89 5.87
C TRP A 150 -13.85 -2.06 6.64
N HIS A 151 -12.71 -1.83 5.99
CA HIS A 151 -11.66 -0.90 6.40
C HIS A 151 -11.43 0.17 5.31
N THR A 152 -10.62 1.18 5.60
CA THR A 152 -10.12 2.09 4.56
C THR A 152 -8.65 2.31 4.84
N PHE A 153 -7.79 1.79 3.96
CA PHE A 153 -6.36 2.04 4.01
C PHE A 153 -6.10 3.50 3.63
N GLY A 154 -5.17 4.17 4.32
CA GLY A 154 -4.75 5.50 3.90
C GLY A 154 -3.48 5.97 4.55
N ILE A 155 -2.74 6.83 3.83
CA ILE A 155 -1.53 7.48 4.31
C ILE A 155 -1.78 8.99 4.27
N SER A 156 -1.99 9.58 5.45
CA SER A 156 -2.40 10.98 5.62
C SER A 156 -1.48 11.98 4.92
N GLU A 157 -0.17 11.74 4.98
CA GLU A 157 0.86 12.62 4.43
C GLU A 157 0.91 12.57 2.91
N LEU A 158 0.67 11.40 2.32
CA LEU A 158 0.68 11.17 0.87
C LEU A 158 -0.68 11.44 0.19
N LYS A 159 -1.71 11.78 0.98
CA LYS A 159 -3.08 12.08 0.51
C LYS A 159 -3.69 10.94 -0.32
N VAL A 160 -3.38 9.72 0.07
CA VAL A 160 -3.92 8.50 -0.54
C VAL A 160 -4.84 7.80 0.45
N LYS A 161 -5.94 7.26 -0.09
CA LYS A 161 -6.85 6.37 0.63
C LYS A 161 -7.56 5.47 -0.37
N ALA A 162 -7.82 4.23 0.01
CA ALA A 162 -8.59 3.25 -0.76
C ALA A 162 -9.43 2.41 0.21
N ASP A 163 -10.65 2.08 -0.20
CA ASP A 163 -11.57 1.31 0.65
C ASP A 163 -11.26 -0.18 0.55
N ALA A 164 -11.05 -0.83 1.70
CA ALA A 164 -10.76 -2.26 1.82
C ALA A 164 -12.06 -3.02 2.16
N ILE A 165 -12.70 -3.62 1.17
CA ILE A 165 -14.04 -4.21 1.30
C ILE A 165 -13.99 -5.73 1.07
N PRO A 166 -14.51 -6.56 1.99
CA PRO A 166 -14.50 -8.00 1.78
C PRO A 166 -15.23 -8.43 0.50
N GLY A 167 -14.46 -9.02 -0.43
CA GLY A 167 -14.94 -9.51 -1.73
C GLY A 167 -14.94 -8.49 -2.88
N GLU A 168 -14.40 -7.30 -2.66
CA GLU A 168 -14.19 -6.25 -3.68
C GLU A 168 -12.81 -5.61 -3.46
N SER A 169 -12.04 -5.34 -4.52
CA SER A 169 -10.80 -4.57 -4.40
C SER A 169 -10.99 -3.13 -4.91
N ASP A 170 -10.21 -2.21 -4.34
CA ASP A 170 -10.12 -0.81 -4.75
C ASP A 170 -8.65 -0.49 -5.09
N GLU A 171 -8.41 -0.01 -6.30
CA GLU A 171 -7.08 0.29 -6.80
C GLU A 171 -6.76 1.78 -6.64
N THR A 172 -5.54 2.09 -6.19
CA THR A 172 -5.08 3.48 -6.15
C THR A 172 -3.56 3.57 -6.25
N TRP A 173 -3.03 4.77 -6.48
CA TRP A 173 -1.59 4.96 -6.65
C TRP A 173 -1.07 6.16 -5.85
N PHE A 174 0.21 6.21 -5.54
CA PHE A 174 0.83 7.41 -4.97
C PHE A 174 2.32 7.45 -5.28
N VAL A 175 2.97 8.55 -4.91
CA VAL A 175 4.43 8.72 -5.01
C VAL A 175 4.87 9.38 -3.70
N ALA A 176 5.87 8.80 -3.05
CA ALA A 176 6.55 9.42 -1.91
C ALA A 176 7.87 10.05 -2.41
N GLU A 177 7.99 11.37 -2.33
CA GLU A 177 9.17 12.10 -2.86
C GLU A 177 10.33 12.15 -1.85
N GLU A 178 10.04 12.05 -0.55
CA GLU A 178 11.05 12.14 0.50
C GLU A 178 11.21 10.79 1.20
N PRO A 179 12.41 10.18 1.21
CA PRO A 179 12.70 9.02 2.06
C PRO A 179 12.43 9.30 3.53
N GLY A 180 11.91 8.30 4.24
CA GLY A 180 11.55 8.40 5.65
C GLY A 180 10.43 7.46 6.08
N GLU A 181 10.02 7.58 7.34
CA GLU A 181 8.92 6.82 7.92
C GLU A 181 7.61 7.61 7.80
N TYR A 182 6.59 6.96 7.27
CA TYR A 182 5.22 7.44 7.17
C TYR A 182 4.30 6.46 7.91
N THR A 183 3.05 6.85 8.14
CA THR A 183 2.07 6.00 8.83
C THR A 183 0.87 5.73 7.94
N ALA A 184 0.57 4.46 7.74
CA ALA A 184 -0.71 3.99 7.24
C ALA A 184 -1.70 3.85 8.40
N GLU A 185 -2.92 4.32 8.20
CA GLU A 185 -3.98 4.38 9.22
C GLU A 185 -5.27 3.77 8.64
N CYS A 186 -6.13 3.21 9.51
CA CYS A 186 -7.48 2.83 9.14
C CYS A 186 -8.46 4.01 9.25
N PHE A 187 -9.13 4.36 8.15
CA PHE A 187 -10.08 5.50 8.07
C PHE A 187 -11.57 5.11 8.15
N GLU A 188 -11.90 3.82 8.24
CA GLU A 188 -13.28 3.33 8.39
C GLU A 188 -13.43 2.56 9.70
N LEU A 189 -14.52 2.83 10.45
CA LEU A 189 -14.71 2.26 11.78
C LEU A 189 -14.87 0.73 11.73
N CYS A 190 -13.77 0.01 11.94
CA CYS A 190 -13.72 -1.45 11.78
C CYS A 190 -13.86 -2.25 13.10
N GLY A 191 -13.83 -1.60 14.27
CA GLY A 191 -14.05 -2.27 15.55
C GLY A 191 -13.37 -1.62 16.75
N PRO A 192 -13.25 -2.35 17.89
CA PRO A 192 -12.69 -1.79 19.13
C PRO A 192 -11.21 -1.35 19.06
N GLY A 193 -10.41 -1.96 18.19
CA GLY A 193 -9.00 -1.61 17.96
C GLY A 193 -8.78 -0.64 16.79
N HIS A 194 -9.85 -0.09 16.21
CA HIS A 194 -9.78 0.78 15.03
C HIS A 194 -8.80 1.94 15.17
N SER A 195 -8.73 2.58 16.34
CA SER A 195 -7.85 3.73 16.57
C SER A 195 -6.38 3.39 16.75
N ASP A 196 -6.06 2.11 16.91
CA ASP A 196 -4.69 1.60 17.05
C ASP A 196 -4.30 0.75 15.82
N MET A 197 -5.12 0.78 14.76
CA MET A 197 -4.89 0.04 13.51
C MET A 197 -4.02 0.87 12.56
N ASP A 198 -2.76 1.01 12.97
CA ASP A 198 -1.72 1.74 12.27
C ASP A 198 -0.66 0.75 11.75
N SER A 199 0.06 1.13 10.70
CA SER A 199 1.21 0.40 10.17
C SER A 199 2.28 1.35 9.68
N ASP A 200 3.54 0.97 9.84
CA ASP A 200 4.66 1.76 9.35
C ASP A 200 4.74 1.66 7.82
N VAL A 201 5.12 2.76 7.19
CA VAL A 201 5.41 2.84 5.76
C VAL A 201 6.81 3.42 5.61
N ILE A 202 7.77 2.57 5.28
CA ILE A 202 9.18 2.91 5.17
C ILE A 202 9.49 3.25 3.71
N VAL A 203 9.87 4.50 3.47
CA VAL A 203 10.26 4.98 2.15
C VAL A 203 11.79 5.05 2.10
N LEU A 204 12.39 4.25 1.22
CA LEU A 204 13.84 4.13 1.05
C LEU A 204 14.32 4.86 -0.21
N GLU A 205 15.62 5.16 -0.30
CA GLU A 205 16.21 5.47 -1.61
C GLU A 205 16.15 4.21 -2.51
N GLU A 206 16.06 4.40 -3.84
CA GLU A 206 15.90 3.30 -4.81
C GLU A 206 16.94 2.17 -4.61
N ASP A 207 18.23 2.53 -4.49
CA ASP A 207 19.31 1.56 -4.26
C ASP A 207 19.17 0.79 -2.92
N GLU A 208 18.59 1.42 -1.88
CA GLU A 208 18.35 0.79 -0.57
C GLU A 208 17.11 -0.11 -0.59
N PHE A 209 16.09 0.24 -1.38
CA PHE A 209 14.92 -0.61 -1.60
C PHE A 209 15.29 -1.88 -2.37
N ASP A 210 16.09 -1.76 -3.44
CA ASP A 210 16.57 -2.92 -4.20
C ASP A 210 17.33 -3.88 -3.28
N GLN A 211 18.24 -3.34 -2.46
CA GLN A 211 18.97 -4.14 -1.48
C GLN A 211 18.01 -4.78 -0.44
N TRP A 212 17.04 -4.04 0.06
CA TRP A 212 16.06 -4.57 1.00
C TRP A 212 15.28 -5.74 0.38
N MET A 213 14.88 -5.62 -0.89
CA MET A 213 14.16 -6.65 -1.62
C MET A 213 14.99 -7.93 -1.80
N ASP A 214 16.27 -7.79 -2.17
CA ASP A 214 17.21 -8.91 -2.32
C ASP A 214 17.42 -9.67 -0.99
N GLU A 215 17.32 -8.97 0.15
CA GLU A 215 17.50 -9.54 1.48
C GLU A 215 16.24 -10.26 2.01
N GLN A 216 15.06 -10.08 1.39
CA GLN A 216 13.82 -10.69 1.87
C GLN A 216 13.73 -12.18 1.52
N LEU A 217 14.26 -12.60 0.38
CA LEU A 217 14.12 -13.98 -0.09
C LEU A 217 15.42 -14.73 0.14
N THR A 218 15.59 -15.22 1.37
CA THR A 218 16.73 -16.05 1.77
C THR A 218 16.25 -17.38 2.32
N LEU A 219 16.94 -18.46 1.95
CA LEU A 219 16.62 -19.81 2.37
C LEU A 219 17.89 -20.49 2.89
N THR A 220 17.89 -20.81 4.17
CA THR A 220 18.95 -21.59 4.81
C THR A 220 18.50 -23.04 4.90
N ILE A 221 19.25 -23.96 4.29
CA ILE A 221 19.00 -25.40 4.39
C ILE A 221 20.12 -26.04 5.20
N SER A 222 19.76 -26.76 6.25
CA SER A 222 20.69 -27.59 7.04
C SER A 222 20.38 -29.08 6.86
N LEU A 223 21.41 -29.87 6.61
CA LEU A 223 21.32 -31.32 6.47
C LEU A 223 22.00 -31.99 7.65
N GLU A 224 21.26 -32.81 8.38
CA GLU A 224 21.73 -33.48 9.59
C GLU A 224 21.46 -34.98 9.52
N ASP A 225 22.23 -35.78 10.25
CA ASP A 225 21.96 -37.21 10.44
C ASP A 225 21.01 -37.45 11.62
N ALA A 226 20.69 -38.73 11.88
CA ALA A 226 19.81 -39.13 12.98
C ALA A 226 20.35 -38.78 14.39
N ASP A 227 21.64 -38.44 14.51
CA ASP A 227 22.30 -38.03 15.75
C ASP A 227 22.45 -36.49 15.85
N GLU A 228 21.78 -35.71 14.98
CA GLU A 228 21.86 -34.24 14.90
C GLU A 228 23.28 -33.73 14.55
N GLU A 229 24.09 -34.54 13.87
CA GLU A 229 25.40 -34.13 13.35
C GLU A 229 25.28 -33.71 11.87
N PRO A 230 26.02 -32.67 11.43
CA PRO A 230 25.90 -32.15 10.08
C PRO A 230 26.39 -33.16 9.03
N VAL A 231 25.61 -33.34 7.97
CA VAL A 231 25.99 -34.17 6.82
C VAL A 231 26.71 -33.31 5.78
N THR A 232 27.93 -33.71 5.42
CA THR A 232 28.82 -32.90 4.57
C THR A 232 29.20 -33.56 3.24
N ASP A 233 28.67 -34.75 2.95
CA ASP A 233 28.90 -35.47 1.69
C ASP A 233 27.76 -36.46 1.39
N GLY A 234 27.78 -37.05 0.19
CA GLY A 234 26.86 -38.12 -0.20
C GLY A 234 25.53 -37.68 -0.81
N PHE A 235 25.29 -36.38 -1.01
CA PHE A 235 24.01 -35.84 -1.51
C PHE A 235 24.18 -34.87 -2.68
N GLU A 236 23.12 -34.74 -3.48
CA GLU A 236 22.87 -33.64 -4.41
C GLU A 236 21.51 -33.01 -4.02
N LEU A 237 21.48 -31.69 -3.84
CA LEU A 237 20.26 -30.94 -3.53
C LEU A 237 19.82 -30.22 -4.80
N THR A 238 18.57 -30.44 -5.22
CA THR A 238 17.91 -29.68 -6.28
C THR A 238 16.75 -28.89 -5.68
N ILE A 239 16.68 -27.61 -6.00
CA ILE A 239 15.55 -26.74 -5.68
C ILE A 239 14.98 -26.14 -6.97
N GLU A 240 13.66 -26.16 -7.14
CA GLU A 240 12.98 -25.63 -8.32
C GLU A 240 11.67 -24.93 -7.94
N HIS A 241 11.44 -23.71 -8.44
CA HIS A 241 10.18 -23.01 -8.22
C HIS A 241 9.02 -23.71 -8.93
N GLN A 242 7.87 -23.90 -8.27
CA GLN A 242 6.73 -24.59 -8.88
C GLN A 242 6.12 -23.83 -10.08
N GLU A 243 6.35 -22.52 -10.16
CA GLU A 243 5.89 -21.67 -11.27
C GLU A 243 7.04 -21.26 -12.21
N ASN A 244 8.18 -21.98 -12.20
CA ASN A 244 9.35 -21.68 -13.04
C ASN A 244 9.00 -21.49 -14.54
N ASP A 245 8.08 -22.31 -15.07
CA ASP A 245 7.60 -22.25 -16.45
C ASP A 245 6.81 -20.96 -16.79
N GLU A 246 6.24 -20.26 -15.79
CA GLU A 246 5.40 -19.09 -15.99
C GLU A 246 6.21 -17.81 -16.19
N TYR A 247 7.37 -17.71 -15.53
CA TYR A 247 8.15 -16.47 -15.47
C TYR A 247 9.28 -16.38 -16.50
N GLU A 248 9.45 -17.39 -17.36
CA GLU A 248 10.56 -17.49 -18.33
C GLU A 248 11.98 -17.28 -17.70
N GLN A 249 12.10 -17.47 -16.39
CA GLN A 249 13.34 -17.43 -15.62
C GLN A 249 13.85 -18.86 -15.36
N ASP A 250 15.10 -18.99 -14.90
CA ASP A 250 15.66 -20.28 -14.46
C ASP A 250 15.74 -20.23 -12.93
N LEU A 251 14.61 -20.47 -12.27
CA LEU A 251 14.46 -20.47 -10.82
C LEU A 251 14.78 -21.86 -10.23
N SER A 252 15.91 -22.43 -10.67
CA SER A 252 16.39 -23.72 -10.21
C SER A 252 17.85 -23.65 -9.78
N ALA A 253 18.22 -24.43 -8.76
CA ALA A 253 19.60 -24.61 -8.36
C ALA A 253 19.90 -26.08 -8.07
N GLU A 254 21.04 -26.56 -8.56
CA GLU A 254 21.61 -27.87 -8.24
C GLU A 254 22.88 -27.61 -7.40
N LEU A 255 22.92 -28.17 -6.19
CA LEU A 255 23.95 -27.92 -5.19
C LEU A 255 24.58 -29.24 -4.74
N GLY A 256 25.90 -29.25 -4.67
CA GLY A 256 26.69 -30.37 -4.17
C GLY A 256 27.19 -30.12 -2.74
N PRO A 257 27.83 -31.11 -2.11
CA PRO A 257 28.34 -30.97 -0.75
C PRO A 257 29.44 -29.89 -0.62
N GLU A 258 30.10 -29.52 -1.72
CA GLU A 258 31.07 -28.41 -1.75
C GLU A 258 30.46 -27.03 -1.55
N ASP A 259 29.14 -26.89 -1.76
CA ASP A 259 28.41 -25.63 -1.60
C ASP A 259 27.96 -25.42 -0.14
N PHE A 260 28.05 -26.47 0.70
CA PHE A 260 27.64 -26.45 2.10
C PHE A 260 28.84 -26.18 3.02
N GLU A 261 28.64 -25.33 4.01
CA GLU A 261 29.56 -25.11 5.12
C GLU A 261 29.03 -25.80 6.38
N ASP A 262 29.68 -26.89 6.80
CA ASP A 262 29.31 -27.66 8.01
C ASP A 262 27.86 -28.17 7.97
N GLY A 263 27.43 -28.68 6.81
CA GLY A 263 26.08 -29.23 6.60
C GLY A 263 25.00 -28.18 6.36
N THR A 264 25.35 -26.90 6.30
CA THR A 264 24.40 -25.80 6.03
C THR A 264 24.76 -25.05 4.75
N VAL A 265 23.75 -24.68 3.95
CA VAL A 265 23.87 -23.74 2.84
C VAL A 265 22.88 -22.60 3.01
N GLU A 266 23.31 -21.39 2.70
CA GLU A 266 22.44 -20.21 2.62
C GLU A 266 22.27 -19.86 1.14
N LEU A 267 21.03 -19.92 0.68
CA LEU A 267 20.61 -19.54 -0.66
C LEU A 267 20.02 -18.14 -0.61
N SER A 268 20.49 -17.29 -1.50
CA SER A 268 20.08 -15.89 -1.67
C SER A 268 19.89 -15.62 -3.16
N ASP A 269 19.50 -14.39 -3.52
CA ASP A 269 19.25 -13.97 -4.91
C ASP A 269 18.03 -14.68 -5.56
N PHE A 270 17.04 -15.10 -4.77
CA PHE A 270 15.78 -15.58 -5.33
C PHE A 270 15.00 -14.41 -5.93
N GLU A 271 14.68 -14.49 -7.23
CA GLU A 271 13.87 -13.45 -7.88
C GLU A 271 12.39 -13.49 -7.45
N GLN A 272 11.93 -14.60 -6.85
CA GLN A 272 10.55 -14.79 -6.39
C GLN A 272 10.45 -15.61 -5.11
N GLY A 273 9.50 -15.26 -4.25
CA GLY A 273 8.98 -16.11 -3.20
C GLY A 273 7.85 -16.98 -3.72
N GLY A 274 7.41 -17.95 -2.92
CA GLY A 274 6.38 -18.89 -3.34
C GLY A 274 6.70 -20.30 -2.91
N SER A 275 6.28 -21.29 -3.70
CA SER A 275 6.49 -22.71 -3.41
C SER A 275 7.63 -23.27 -4.26
N TYR A 276 8.58 -23.92 -3.61
CA TYR A 276 9.73 -24.56 -4.22
C TYR A 276 9.71 -26.07 -3.91
N ASP A 277 9.90 -26.88 -4.95
CA ASP A 277 10.14 -28.30 -4.78
C ASP A 277 11.62 -28.52 -4.44
N VAL A 278 11.85 -29.27 -3.36
CA VAL A 278 13.17 -29.60 -2.83
C VAL A 278 13.36 -31.10 -2.96
N VAL A 279 14.42 -31.49 -3.66
CA VAL A 279 14.80 -32.90 -3.85
C VAL A 279 16.22 -33.08 -3.36
N ILE A 280 16.40 -33.90 -2.32
CA ILE A 280 17.71 -34.30 -1.82
C ILE A 280 17.94 -35.73 -2.28
N SER A 281 18.74 -35.89 -3.34
CA SER A 281 19.05 -37.18 -3.92
C SER A 281 20.38 -37.73 -3.38
N PRO A 282 20.42 -39.00 -2.95
CA PRO A 282 21.65 -39.67 -2.55
C PRO A 282 22.59 -39.90 -3.75
N THR A 283 23.84 -39.45 -3.65
CA THR A 283 24.89 -39.80 -4.64
C THR A 283 25.45 -41.21 -4.42
N ASP A 284 25.33 -41.71 -3.19
CA ASP A 284 25.72 -43.03 -2.74
C ASP A 284 24.54 -43.68 -1.99
N ASP A 285 24.37 -45.01 -1.99
CA ASP A 285 23.23 -45.72 -1.36
C ASP A 285 23.21 -45.63 0.20
N GLU A 286 23.68 -44.52 0.79
CA GLU A 286 23.83 -44.30 2.23
C GLU A 286 22.58 -43.74 2.92
N PHE A 287 21.68 -43.08 2.20
CA PHE A 287 20.41 -42.56 2.72
C PHE A 287 19.27 -42.59 1.67
N GLU A 288 18.03 -42.38 2.12
CA GLU A 288 16.85 -42.33 1.25
C GLU A 288 16.67 -40.95 0.59
N GLU A 289 16.19 -40.94 -0.65
CA GLU A 289 15.82 -39.69 -1.34
C GLU A 289 14.68 -38.99 -0.60
N ILE A 290 14.83 -37.68 -0.39
CA ILE A 290 13.82 -36.82 0.22
C ILE A 290 13.23 -35.92 -0.87
N GLU A 291 11.91 -35.98 -1.04
CA GLU A 291 11.14 -35.04 -1.83
C GLU A 291 10.25 -34.24 -0.88
N ASP A 292 10.35 -32.91 -0.93
CA ASP A 292 9.54 -32.00 -0.12
C ASP A 292 9.15 -30.75 -0.92
N THR A 293 8.16 -30.02 -0.41
CA THR A 293 7.79 -28.71 -0.95
C THR A 293 7.84 -27.69 0.18
N ILE A 294 8.72 -26.71 0.03
CA ILE A 294 8.83 -25.57 0.95
C ILE A 294 8.11 -24.38 0.35
N SER A 295 7.55 -23.52 1.19
CA SER A 295 7.03 -22.23 0.72
C SER A 295 7.50 -21.11 1.62
N PHE A 296 8.08 -20.08 1.02
CA PHE A 296 8.59 -18.92 1.73
C PHE A 296 8.30 -17.63 0.99
N THR A 297 8.00 -16.60 1.78
CA THR A 297 7.74 -15.22 1.35
C THR A 297 8.64 -14.22 2.10
N GLY A 298 9.64 -14.77 2.81
CA GLY A 298 10.60 -14.08 3.67
C GLY A 298 11.74 -15.03 4.08
N PRO A 299 12.71 -14.58 4.91
CA PRO A 299 13.83 -15.40 5.35
C PRO A 299 13.36 -16.68 6.05
N THR A 300 13.86 -17.83 5.59
CA THR A 300 13.38 -19.15 6.04
C THR A 300 14.56 -20.08 6.33
N ASP A 301 14.47 -20.81 7.44
CA ASP A 301 15.43 -21.84 7.83
C ASP A 301 14.74 -23.20 7.83
N GLU A 302 15.27 -24.15 7.06
CA GLU A 302 14.78 -25.53 6.98
C GLU A 302 15.88 -26.53 7.35
N THR A 303 15.48 -27.63 7.99
CA THR A 303 16.40 -28.69 8.41
C THR A 303 15.86 -30.05 7.99
N TYR A 304 16.68 -30.78 7.23
CA TYR A 304 16.35 -32.13 6.76
C TYR A 304 17.23 -33.16 7.44
N THR A 305 16.61 -34.22 7.95
CA THR A 305 17.32 -35.37 8.54
C THR A 305 17.48 -36.46 7.50
N LEU A 306 18.73 -36.86 7.21
CA LEU A 306 19.03 -37.94 6.26
C LEU A 306 19.09 -39.28 7.01
N GLU A 307 18.12 -40.14 6.70
CA GLU A 307 18.02 -41.48 7.30
C GLU A 307 18.59 -42.54 6.36
N ALA A 308 19.35 -43.48 6.92
CA ALA A 308 19.83 -44.65 6.17
C ALA A 308 18.63 -45.49 5.69
N PRO A 309 18.69 -46.09 4.49
CA PRO A 309 17.58 -46.90 3.98
C PRO A 309 17.23 -48.01 4.95
N ASP A 310 15.93 -48.17 5.21
CA ASP A 310 15.44 -49.20 6.12
C ASP A 310 15.96 -50.58 5.67
N ASP A 311 16.79 -51.20 6.50
CA ASP A 311 17.28 -52.57 6.32
C ASP A 311 16.09 -53.53 6.60
N GLU A 312 15.08 -53.56 5.72
CA GLU A 312 14.02 -54.58 5.73
C GLU A 312 14.63 -55.94 5.32
N ASN A 313 15.46 -56.53 6.19
CA ASN A 313 15.79 -57.97 6.21
C ASN A 313 16.55 -58.36 7.49
N ASP A 314 15.89 -58.30 8.65
CA ASP A 314 16.22 -59.22 9.76
C ASP A 314 14.97 -59.65 10.53
N ASP A 315 13.94 -60.16 9.82
CA ASP A 315 13.04 -61.13 10.48
C ASP A 315 13.77 -62.48 10.47
N GLY A 316 14.49 -62.68 11.56
CA GLY A 316 15.28 -63.86 11.85
C GLY A 316 14.52 -65.14 11.52
N GLY A 317 14.99 -65.81 10.47
CA GLY A 317 14.74 -67.22 10.27
C GLY A 317 15.37 -68.01 11.41
N ASP A 318 14.64 -68.18 12.51
CA ASP A 318 14.92 -69.21 13.51
C ASP A 318 14.26 -70.53 13.08
N ASP A 319 15.08 -71.32 12.40
CA ASP A 319 15.26 -72.78 12.43
C ASP A 319 14.17 -73.71 13.04
N GLU A 320 13.82 -74.71 12.23
CA GLU A 320 13.54 -76.15 12.50
C GLU A 320 12.69 -76.61 13.71
#